data_AF-A0A5C4Y3E4-F1
#
_entry.id   AF-A0A5C4Y3E4-F1
#
_cell.length_a   1.000
_cell.length_b   1.000
_cell.length_c   1.000
_cell.angle_alpha   90.00
_cell.angle_beta   90.00
_cell.angle_gamma   90.00
#
_symmetry.space_group_name_H-M   'P 1'
#
loop_
_entity.id
_entity.type
_entity.pdbx_description
1 polymer ?
#
loop_
_entity_poly.entity_id
_entity_poly.type
_entity_poly.pdbx_seq_one_letter_code
_entity_poly.pdbx_strand_id
1 'polypeptide(L)'
;MSVLYLDSSALAKLYLREDEAKRQQVIALADNADEVASSAIAFAEVASAFARNFHQGRVSEADYQEHFTDFERDWQSVTQIAVVNSVSTRASQLLKAHAGLRAMDALHLASALIIRETQTLQFLSFDDQLNAVAQALMPDAFDWMRKKAIFKLTLQRTYYEKGFFNVVRAYDQFIRGDEGEIKIIAGDASVTFTGNVNRRANLNGTARISVKGEGLKKWFQKHYRVMDVVEIEIVSPTLLKLKYPAKN
;
A
#
# COMPACT_ATOMS: atom_id res chain seq x y z
N MET A 1 -2.88 19.04 10.10
CA MET A 1 -2.68 17.81 10.88
C MET A 1 -3.00 16.63 9.97
N SER A 2 -2.10 15.66 9.89
CA SER A 2 -2.22 14.45 9.08
C SER A 2 -2.63 13.27 9.97
N VAL A 3 -3.74 12.63 9.66
CA VAL A 3 -4.28 11.49 10.41
C VAL A 3 -4.07 10.19 9.63
N LEU A 4 -3.53 9.16 10.28
CA LEU A 4 -3.55 7.80 9.76
C LEU A 4 -4.78 7.07 10.28
N TYR A 5 -5.70 6.73 9.38
CA TYR A 5 -6.83 5.89 9.68
C TYR A 5 -6.47 4.41 9.49
N LEU A 6 -6.58 3.64 10.56
CA LEU A 6 -6.36 2.20 10.55
C LEU A 6 -7.71 1.49 10.66
N ASP A 7 -8.00 0.58 9.73
CA ASP A 7 -9.04 -0.42 9.96
C ASP A 7 -8.59 -1.48 10.98
N SER A 8 -9.50 -2.38 11.36
CA SER A 8 -9.19 -3.46 12.29
C SER A 8 -8.12 -4.42 11.78
N SER A 9 -8.08 -4.70 10.47
CA SER A 9 -7.05 -5.56 9.87
C SER A 9 -5.66 -4.96 10.00
N ALA A 10 -5.52 -3.64 9.89
CA ALA A 10 -4.26 -2.93 10.04
C ALA A 10 -3.82 -2.82 11.50
N LEU A 11 -4.76 -2.52 12.42
CA LEU A 11 -4.50 -2.54 13.85
C LEU A 11 -4.03 -3.92 14.32
N ALA A 12 -4.70 -4.99 13.87
CA ALA A 12 -4.34 -6.35 14.26
C ALA A 12 -2.91 -6.75 13.87
N LYS A 13 -2.35 -6.21 12.77
CA LYS A 13 -0.96 -6.49 12.33
C LYS A 13 0.11 -5.97 13.30
N LEU A 14 -0.21 -5.01 14.17
CA LEU A 14 0.75 -4.52 15.15
C LEU A 14 1.08 -5.58 16.21
N TYR A 15 0.11 -6.45 16.51
CA TYR A 15 0.17 -7.41 17.62
C TYR A 15 0.25 -8.86 17.14
N LEU A 16 -0.50 -9.22 16.09
CA LEU A 16 -0.38 -10.54 15.45
C LEU A 16 0.89 -10.56 14.62
N ARG A 17 1.99 -11.08 15.19
CA ARG A 17 3.35 -11.13 14.60
C ARG A 17 3.49 -12.11 13.42
N GLU A 18 2.43 -12.32 12.65
CA GLU A 18 2.39 -13.26 11.52
C GLU A 18 3.12 -12.72 10.27
N ASP A 19 3.24 -11.40 10.12
CA ASP A 19 3.85 -10.75 8.96
C ASP A 19 4.57 -9.46 9.38
N GLU A 20 5.88 -9.57 9.65
CA GLU A 20 6.71 -8.45 10.09
C GLU A 20 6.80 -7.33 9.05
N ALA A 21 6.72 -7.64 7.75
CA ALA A 21 6.77 -6.61 6.72
C ALA A 21 5.51 -5.73 6.73
N LYS A 22 4.33 -6.33 6.94
CA LYS A 22 3.08 -5.58 7.13
C LYS A 22 3.07 -4.81 8.44
N ARG A 23 3.57 -5.40 9.53
CA ARG A 23 3.70 -4.71 10.82
C ARG A 23 4.57 -3.45 10.71
N GLN A 24 5.76 -3.57 10.12
CA GLN A 24 6.66 -2.44 9.89
C GLN A 24 6.05 -1.37 8.99
N GLN A 25 5.18 -1.76 8.05
CA GLN A 25 4.42 -0.80 7.25
C GLN A 25 3.41 0.01 8.07
N VAL A 26 2.71 -0.61 9.01
CA VAL A 26 1.79 0.12 9.91
C VAL A 26 2.58 1.09 10.78
N ILE A 27 3.68 0.62 11.41
CA ILE A 27 4.54 1.43 12.27
C ILE A 27 5.09 2.65 11.51
N ALA A 28 5.67 2.43 10.33
CA ALA A 28 6.23 3.52 9.55
C ALA A 28 5.18 4.56 9.14
N LEU A 29 3.94 4.16 8.85
CA LEU A 29 2.87 5.13 8.55
C LEU A 29 2.44 5.88 9.81
N ALA A 30 2.34 5.18 10.95
CA ALA A 30 1.96 5.78 12.23
C ALA A 30 3.00 6.82 12.68
N ASP A 31 4.29 6.51 12.58
CA ASP A 31 5.40 7.41 12.93
C ASP A 31 5.44 8.70 12.09
N ASN A 32 4.87 8.67 10.88
CA ASN A 32 4.81 9.82 9.98
C ASN A 32 3.47 10.59 10.06
N ALA A 33 2.51 10.09 10.82
CA ALA A 33 1.23 10.76 11.05
C ALA A 33 1.28 11.56 12.35
N ASP A 34 0.54 12.66 12.41
CA ASP A 34 0.39 13.43 13.64
C ASP A 34 -0.50 12.70 14.65
N GLU A 35 -1.39 11.82 14.15
CA GLU A 35 -2.41 11.13 14.93
C GLU A 35 -2.85 9.83 14.23
N VAL A 36 -3.21 8.83 15.02
CA VAL A 36 -3.82 7.58 14.56
C VAL A 36 -5.29 7.56 14.96
N ALA A 37 -6.16 7.22 14.02
CA ALA A 37 -7.59 7.12 14.26
C ALA A 37 -8.17 5.80 13.73
N SER A 38 -9.31 5.40 14.30
CA SER A 38 -10.07 4.24 13.85
C SER A 38 -11.55 4.37 14.22
N SER A 39 -12.41 3.51 13.68
CA SER A 39 -13.80 3.45 14.15
C SER A 39 -13.86 2.75 15.50
N ALA A 40 -14.76 3.17 16.39
CA ALA A 40 -14.93 2.54 17.70
C ALA A 40 -15.24 1.04 17.62
N ILE A 41 -15.84 0.57 16.52
CA ILE A 41 -16.11 -0.87 16.30
C ILE A 41 -14.83 -1.69 16.12
N ALA A 42 -13.71 -1.07 15.74
CA ALA A 42 -12.45 -1.76 15.47
C ALA A 42 -11.93 -2.50 16.70
N PHE A 43 -12.25 -2.01 17.91
CA PHE A 43 -11.90 -2.70 19.16
C PHE A 43 -12.45 -4.13 19.20
N ALA A 44 -13.74 -4.29 18.90
CA ALA A 44 -14.39 -5.61 18.87
C ALA A 44 -13.89 -6.48 17.71
N GLU A 45 -13.57 -5.87 16.57
CA GLU A 45 -13.04 -6.59 15.41
C GLU A 45 -11.61 -7.12 15.64
N VAL A 46 -10.74 -6.32 16.25
CA VAL A 46 -9.38 -6.74 16.64
C VAL A 46 -9.46 -7.84 17.71
N ALA A 47 -10.31 -7.67 18.73
CA ALA A 47 -10.57 -8.71 19.72
C ALA A 47 -11.04 -10.02 19.08
N SER A 48 -11.94 -9.94 18.10
CA SER A 48 -12.39 -11.11 17.32
C SER A 48 -11.23 -11.76 16.54
N ALA A 49 -10.32 -10.98 15.96
CA ALA A 49 -9.15 -11.50 15.27
C ALA A 49 -8.19 -12.24 16.23
N PHE A 50 -7.98 -11.74 17.45
CA PHE A 50 -7.16 -12.42 18.45
C PHE A 50 -7.83 -13.71 18.92
N ALA A 51 -9.12 -13.64 19.27
CA ALA A 51 -9.88 -14.81 19.69
C ALA A 51 -9.90 -15.90 18.61
N ARG A 52 -10.03 -15.53 17.33
CA ARG A 52 -9.96 -16.48 16.22
C ARG A 52 -8.61 -17.17 16.14
N ASN A 53 -7.50 -16.44 16.27
CA ASN A 53 -6.16 -17.03 16.24
C ASN A 53 -5.92 -17.97 17.43
N PHE A 54 -6.43 -17.61 18.61
CA PHE A 54 -6.38 -18.46 19.80
C PHE A 54 -7.14 -19.77 19.60
N HIS A 55 -8.41 -19.71 19.19
CA HIS A 55 -9.23 -20.92 18.94
C HIS A 55 -8.68 -21.79 17.80
N GLN A 56 -7.89 -21.22 16.88
CA GLN A 56 -7.20 -21.96 15.82
C GLN A 56 -5.83 -22.53 16.27
N GLY A 57 -5.43 -22.32 17.53
CA GLY A 57 -4.15 -22.79 18.07
C GLY A 57 -2.93 -22.08 17.49
N ARG A 58 -3.10 -20.90 16.89
CA ARG A 58 -2.00 -20.11 16.28
C ARG A 58 -1.27 -19.24 17.30
N VAL A 59 -1.90 -18.93 18.42
CA VAL A 59 -1.33 -18.19 19.55
C VAL A 59 -1.66 -18.94 20.84
N SER A 60 -0.74 -18.93 21.81
CA SER A 60 -1.01 -19.49 23.13
C SER A 60 -1.93 -18.58 23.95
N GLU A 61 -2.49 -19.07 25.06
CA GLU A 61 -3.24 -18.22 26.00
C GLU A 61 -2.36 -17.07 26.53
N ALA A 62 -1.09 -17.35 26.82
CA ALA A 62 -0.14 -16.34 27.28
C ALA A 62 0.08 -15.25 26.21
N ASP A 63 0.31 -15.64 24.96
CA ASP A 63 0.48 -14.70 23.84
C ASP A 63 -0.81 -13.90 23.60
N TYR A 64 -1.98 -14.55 23.68
CA TYR A 64 -3.28 -13.87 23.56
C TYR A 64 -3.43 -12.76 24.61
N GLN A 65 -3.16 -13.07 25.88
CA GLN A 65 -3.25 -12.10 26.98
C GLN A 65 -2.23 -10.97 26.80
N GLU A 66 -0.99 -11.27 26.42
CA GLU A 66 0.04 -10.26 26.11
C GLU A 66 -0.43 -9.33 24.97
N HIS A 67 -0.84 -9.90 23.84
CA HIS A 67 -1.27 -9.14 22.66
C HIS A 67 -2.49 -8.28 22.94
N PHE A 68 -3.47 -8.81 23.69
CA PHE A 68 -4.67 -8.05 24.04
C PHE A 68 -4.37 -6.92 25.02
N THR A 69 -3.53 -7.17 26.03
CA THR A 69 -3.10 -6.14 26.99
C THR A 69 -2.35 -5.00 26.29
N ASP A 70 -1.45 -5.34 25.37
CA ASP A 70 -0.72 -4.35 24.57
C ASP A 70 -1.68 -3.54 23.69
N PHE A 71 -2.62 -4.21 23.01
CA PHE A 71 -3.63 -3.55 22.22
C PHE A 71 -4.51 -2.60 23.03
N GLU A 72 -5.00 -3.02 24.20
CA GLU A 72 -5.84 -2.16 25.06
C GLU A 72 -5.12 -0.91 25.53
N ARG A 73 -3.83 -1.03 25.87
CA ARG A 73 -2.99 0.09 26.25
C ARG A 73 -2.84 1.08 25.10
N ASP A 74 -2.47 0.59 23.92
CA ASP A 74 -2.20 1.44 22.75
C ASP A 74 -3.50 2.05 22.20
N TRP A 75 -4.64 1.36 22.33
CA TRP A 75 -5.98 1.84 21.95
C TRP A 75 -6.39 3.13 22.68
N GLN A 76 -5.87 3.38 23.89
CA GLN A 76 -6.11 4.63 24.62
C GLN A 76 -5.53 5.86 23.90
N SER A 77 -4.54 5.67 23.04
CA SER A 77 -3.92 6.73 22.23
C SER A 77 -4.52 6.88 20.83
N VAL A 78 -5.38 5.95 20.42
CA VAL A 78 -6.06 5.98 19.13
C VAL A 78 -7.31 6.86 19.25
N THR A 79 -7.49 7.79 18.32
CA THR A 79 -8.73 8.56 18.23
C THR A 79 -9.87 7.70 17.68
N GLN A 80 -10.92 7.55 18.49
CA GLN A 80 -12.00 6.61 18.25
C GLN A 80 -13.23 7.32 17.69
N ILE A 81 -13.58 7.03 16.44
CA ILE A 81 -14.77 7.59 15.82
C ILE A 81 -16.00 6.78 16.23
N ALA A 82 -16.83 7.37 17.09
CA ALA A 82 -18.06 6.75 17.55
C ALA A 82 -19.05 6.55 16.40
N VAL A 83 -19.70 5.38 16.35
CA VAL A 83 -20.75 5.09 15.36
C VAL A 83 -22.07 5.73 15.80
N VAL A 84 -22.18 7.03 15.51
CA VAL A 84 -23.39 7.82 15.72
C VAL A 84 -24.23 7.88 14.44
N ASN A 85 -25.42 8.49 14.51
CA ASN A 85 -26.37 8.50 13.40
C ASN A 85 -25.80 9.06 12.07
N SER A 86 -24.89 10.05 12.13
CA SER A 86 -24.24 10.59 10.93
C SER A 86 -23.34 9.54 10.25
N VAL A 87 -22.58 8.76 11.03
CA VAL A 87 -21.76 7.64 10.52
C VAL A 87 -22.65 6.58 9.90
N SER A 88 -23.70 6.15 10.60
CA SER A 88 -24.62 5.11 10.11
C SER A 88 -25.35 5.52 8.83
N THR A 89 -25.79 6.79 8.76
CA THR A 89 -26.43 7.34 7.57
C THR A 89 -25.47 7.34 6.39
N ARG A 90 -24.23 7.81 6.59
CA ARG A 90 -23.21 7.79 5.53
C ARG A 90 -22.86 6.36 5.10
N ALA A 91 -22.71 5.43 6.04
CA ALA A 91 -22.46 4.02 5.74
C ALA A 91 -23.59 3.42 4.89
N SER A 92 -24.86 3.72 5.20
CA SER A 92 -25.99 3.25 4.38
C SER A 92 -25.95 3.75 2.94
N GLN A 93 -25.47 4.97 2.71
CA GLN A 93 -25.32 5.54 1.36
C GLN A 93 -24.20 4.84 0.60
N LEU A 94 -23.09 4.54 1.28
CA LEU A 94 -21.97 3.78 0.70
C LEU A 94 -22.41 2.36 0.33
N LEU A 95 -23.16 1.67 1.19
CA LEU A 95 -23.69 0.33 0.92
C LEU A 95 -24.59 0.31 -0.32
N LYS A 96 -25.41 1.36 -0.51
CA LYS A 96 -26.25 1.50 -1.71
C LYS A 96 -25.41 1.73 -2.96
N ALA A 97 -24.30 2.46 -2.86
CA ALA A 97 -23.46 2.85 -4.00
C ALA A 97 -22.46 1.76 -4.42
N HIS A 98 -22.03 0.89 -3.50
CA HIS A 98 -20.96 -0.08 -3.72
C HIS A 98 -21.43 -1.52 -3.46
N ALA A 99 -21.72 -2.24 -4.54
CA ALA A 99 -22.16 -3.63 -4.46
C ALA A 99 -21.10 -4.53 -3.78
N GLY A 100 -21.54 -5.36 -2.84
CA GLY A 100 -20.68 -6.29 -2.11
C GLY A 100 -19.89 -5.68 -0.95
N LEU A 101 -19.99 -4.37 -0.69
CA LEU A 101 -19.43 -3.74 0.50
C LEU A 101 -20.17 -4.23 1.75
N ARG A 102 -19.44 -4.65 2.79
CA ARG A 102 -20.04 -5.14 4.03
C ARG A 102 -20.39 -3.99 4.97
N ALA A 103 -21.33 -4.21 5.87
CA ALA A 103 -21.80 -3.17 6.79
C ALA A 103 -20.68 -2.58 7.66
N MET A 104 -19.79 -3.41 8.21
CA MET A 104 -18.67 -2.94 9.03
C MET A 104 -17.63 -2.18 8.19
N ASP A 105 -17.31 -2.67 6.99
CA ASP A 105 -16.44 -1.96 6.03
C ASP A 105 -17.00 -0.56 5.70
N ALA A 106 -18.32 -0.47 5.50
CA ALA A 106 -18.99 0.81 5.27
C ALA A 106 -18.93 1.75 6.48
N LEU A 107 -18.96 1.23 7.71
CA LEU A 107 -18.77 2.03 8.94
C LEU A 107 -17.33 2.54 9.06
N HIS A 108 -16.33 1.73 8.69
CA HIS A 108 -14.94 2.18 8.62
C HIS A 108 -14.76 3.30 7.60
N LEU A 109 -15.29 3.12 6.39
CA LEU A 109 -15.23 4.15 5.34
C LEU A 109 -15.95 5.43 5.76
N ALA A 110 -17.15 5.32 6.34
CA ALA A 110 -17.90 6.47 6.81
C ALA A 110 -17.14 7.25 7.90
N SER A 111 -16.52 6.53 8.84
CA SER A 111 -15.69 7.13 9.91
C SER A 111 -14.48 7.86 9.35
N ALA A 112 -13.74 7.22 8.42
CA ALA A 112 -12.60 7.83 7.73
C ALA A 112 -12.99 9.10 6.94
N LEU A 113 -14.12 9.05 6.23
CA LEU A 113 -14.61 10.19 5.46
C LEU A 113 -15.03 11.37 6.33
N ILE A 114 -15.48 11.15 7.57
CA ILE A 114 -15.81 12.23 8.50
C ILE A 114 -14.55 12.95 8.96
N ILE A 115 -13.47 12.22 9.29
CA ILE A 115 -12.17 12.83 9.61
C ILE A 115 -11.67 13.68 8.44
N ARG A 116 -11.78 13.13 7.22
CA ARG A 116 -11.31 13.77 5.98
C ARG A 116 -12.00 15.11 5.68
N GLU A 117 -13.15 15.40 6.27
CA GLU A 117 -13.83 16.70 6.10
C GLU A 117 -13.03 17.87 6.68
N THR A 118 -12.16 17.61 7.66
CA THR A 118 -11.41 18.66 8.38
C THR A 118 -9.91 18.44 8.43
N GLN A 119 -9.44 17.22 8.14
CA GLN A 119 -8.03 16.84 8.25
C GLN A 119 -7.56 16.09 7.00
N THR A 120 -6.24 16.14 6.73
CA THR A 120 -5.63 15.26 5.73
C THR A 120 -5.61 13.84 6.28
N LEU A 121 -6.07 12.88 5.48
CA LEU A 121 -6.21 11.49 5.90
C LEU A 121 -5.33 10.58 5.05
N GLN A 122 -4.58 9.68 5.68
CA GLN A 122 -4.07 8.47 5.07
C GLN A 122 -4.93 7.29 5.51
N PHE A 123 -5.25 6.37 4.61
CA PHE A 123 -6.04 5.19 4.95
C PHE A 123 -5.19 3.92 4.77
N LEU A 124 -5.27 3.03 5.75
CA LEU A 124 -4.58 1.73 5.70
C LEU A 124 -5.53 0.61 6.11
N SER A 125 -5.64 -0.36 5.20
CA SER A 125 -6.33 -1.64 5.39
C SER A 125 -5.53 -2.73 4.68
N PHE A 126 -5.62 -3.97 5.16
CA PHE A 126 -5.12 -5.16 4.50
C PHE A 126 -6.25 -6.01 3.86
N ASP A 127 -7.43 -5.42 3.67
CA ASP A 127 -8.53 -5.98 2.90
C ASP A 127 -8.60 -5.32 1.51
N ASP A 128 -8.40 -6.11 0.46
CA ASP A 128 -8.34 -5.62 -0.92
C ASP A 128 -9.69 -5.06 -1.40
N GLN A 129 -10.81 -5.61 -0.93
CA GLN A 129 -12.14 -5.16 -1.33
C GLN A 129 -12.47 -3.81 -0.69
N LEU A 130 -12.14 -3.64 0.59
CA LEU A 130 -12.26 -2.35 1.29
C LEU A 130 -11.34 -1.30 0.67
N ASN A 131 -10.07 -1.66 0.38
CA ASN A 131 -9.11 -0.77 -0.27
C ASN A 131 -9.60 -0.28 -1.64
N ALA A 132 -10.22 -1.14 -2.45
CA ALA A 132 -10.75 -0.75 -3.75
C ALA A 132 -11.83 0.34 -3.65
N VAL A 133 -12.74 0.20 -2.67
CA VAL A 133 -13.80 1.21 -2.43
C VAL A 133 -13.21 2.49 -1.83
N ALA A 134 -12.31 2.36 -0.86
CA ALA A 134 -11.61 3.50 -0.25
C ALA A 134 -10.86 4.33 -1.30
N GLN A 135 -10.10 3.69 -2.21
CA GLN A 135 -9.38 4.39 -3.27
C GLN A 135 -10.31 5.13 -4.24
N ALA A 136 -11.50 4.58 -4.52
CA ALA A 136 -12.48 5.25 -5.35
C ALA A 136 -13.07 6.51 -4.69
N LEU A 137 -13.22 6.50 -3.36
CA LEU A 137 -13.80 7.60 -2.58
C LEU A 137 -12.77 8.68 -2.18
N MET A 138 -11.53 8.25 -1.90
CA MET A 138 -10.45 9.07 -1.34
C MET A 138 -9.09 8.64 -1.90
N PRO A 139 -8.81 8.86 -3.20
CA PRO A 139 -7.58 8.39 -3.84
C PRO A 139 -6.30 9.01 -3.26
N ASP A 140 -6.37 10.25 -2.81
CA ASP A 140 -5.33 11.00 -2.08
C ASP A 140 -4.95 10.33 -0.75
N ALA A 141 -5.88 9.63 -0.10
CA ALA A 141 -5.58 8.91 1.16
C ALA A 141 -4.62 7.72 0.98
N PHE A 142 -4.29 7.36 -0.27
CA PHE A 142 -3.35 6.31 -0.64
C PHE A 142 -2.06 6.85 -1.25
N ASP A 143 -1.79 8.16 -1.20
CA ASP A 143 -0.56 8.75 -1.74
C ASP A 143 0.71 8.18 -1.09
N TRP A 144 0.60 7.64 0.13
CA TRP A 144 1.69 6.91 0.79
C TRP A 144 2.10 5.64 0.02
N MET A 145 1.17 4.99 -0.69
CA MET A 145 1.49 3.86 -1.58
C MET A 145 2.32 4.34 -2.76
N ARG A 146 2.06 5.54 -3.31
CA ARG A 146 2.89 6.12 -4.38
C ARG A 146 4.31 6.40 -3.90
N LYS A 147 4.47 6.93 -2.67
CA LYS A 147 5.80 7.11 -2.06
C LYS A 147 6.53 5.77 -1.89
N LYS A 148 5.84 4.70 -1.50
CA LYS A 148 6.39 3.33 -1.41
C LYS A 148 6.52 2.63 -2.77
N ALA A 149 5.94 3.17 -3.83
CA ALA A 149 6.06 2.67 -5.20
C ALA A 149 7.22 3.29 -5.97
N ILE A 150 7.93 4.28 -5.41
CA ILE A 150 9.14 4.81 -6.03
C ILE A 150 10.33 3.94 -5.61
N PHE A 151 10.83 3.11 -6.54
CA PHE A 151 12.05 2.36 -6.33
C PHE A 151 13.24 3.01 -7.04
N LYS A 152 14.37 3.06 -6.34
CA LYS A 152 15.62 3.64 -6.83
C LYS A 152 16.42 2.53 -7.53
N LEU A 153 16.49 2.59 -8.85
CA LEU A 153 17.26 1.67 -9.67
C LEU A 153 18.63 2.26 -9.97
N THR A 154 19.70 1.62 -9.47
CA THR A 154 21.05 1.91 -9.96
C THR A 154 21.21 1.34 -11.37
N LEU A 155 21.49 2.19 -12.36
CA LEU A 155 21.75 1.82 -13.74
C LEU A 155 23.11 1.13 -13.90
N GLN A 156 23.17 -0.13 -13.49
CA GLN A 156 24.34 -0.97 -13.75
C GLN A 156 24.59 -1.09 -15.27
N ARG A 157 25.85 -1.33 -15.65
CA ARG A 157 26.30 -1.39 -17.05
C ARG A 157 25.39 -2.26 -17.93
N THR A 158 25.00 -3.44 -17.45
CA THR A 158 24.12 -4.35 -18.18
C THR A 158 22.74 -3.76 -18.45
N TYR A 159 22.13 -3.07 -17.46
CA TYR A 159 20.83 -2.43 -17.62
C TYR A 159 20.91 -1.25 -18.58
N TYR A 160 21.99 -0.45 -18.45
CA TYR A 160 22.29 0.69 -19.31
C TYR A 160 22.49 0.29 -20.78
N GLU A 161 23.24 -0.79 -21.05
CA GLU A 161 23.57 -1.22 -22.40
C GLU A 161 22.46 -2.04 -23.07
N LYS A 162 21.71 -2.83 -22.29
CA LYS A 162 20.71 -3.77 -22.82
C LYS A 162 19.27 -3.29 -22.70
N GLY A 163 18.98 -2.22 -21.94
CA GLY A 163 17.64 -1.63 -21.87
C GLY A 163 16.60 -2.52 -21.17
N PHE A 164 16.99 -3.19 -20.10
CA PHE A 164 16.10 -3.91 -19.19
C PHE A 164 16.53 -3.63 -17.75
N PHE A 165 15.67 -3.93 -16.78
CA PHE A 165 16.03 -3.86 -15.36
C PHE A 165 15.26 -4.89 -14.54
N ASN A 166 15.79 -5.22 -13.37
CA ASN A 166 15.08 -6.04 -12.39
C ASN A 166 14.40 -5.13 -11.36
N VAL A 167 13.21 -5.54 -10.92
CA VAL A 167 12.50 -4.88 -9.83
C VAL A 167 13.15 -5.30 -8.51
N VAL A 168 13.41 -4.32 -7.65
CA VAL A 168 13.96 -4.58 -6.31
C VAL A 168 12.94 -5.38 -5.50
N ARG A 169 13.39 -6.41 -4.78
CA ARG A 169 12.52 -7.37 -4.07
C ARG A 169 11.42 -6.71 -3.22
N ALA A 170 11.75 -5.61 -2.52
CA ALA A 170 10.79 -4.87 -1.69
C ALA A 170 9.60 -4.27 -2.47
N TYR A 171 9.76 -4.10 -3.78
CA TYR A 171 8.78 -3.47 -4.67
C TYR A 171 8.11 -4.47 -5.64
N ASP A 172 8.55 -5.73 -5.65
CA ASP A 172 8.07 -6.75 -6.58
C ASP A 172 6.58 -7.05 -6.44
N GLN A 173 6.06 -6.97 -5.20
CA GLN A 173 4.64 -7.14 -4.88
C GLN A 173 3.72 -6.08 -5.52
N PHE A 174 4.28 -4.93 -5.92
CA PHE A 174 3.50 -3.85 -6.54
C PHE A 174 3.44 -3.97 -8.07
N ILE A 175 4.09 -4.98 -8.64
CA ILE A 175 4.06 -5.30 -10.06
C ILE A 175 3.15 -6.51 -10.28
N ARG A 176 2.47 -6.58 -11.43
CA ARG A 176 1.62 -7.71 -11.82
C ARG A 176 2.25 -9.06 -11.46
N GLY A 177 1.48 -9.94 -10.82
CA GLY A 177 1.95 -11.24 -10.29
C GLY A 177 2.26 -12.29 -11.36
N ASP A 178 1.85 -12.05 -12.60
CA ASP A 178 1.96 -12.95 -13.74
C ASP A 178 2.89 -12.39 -14.83
N GLU A 179 3.21 -13.23 -15.82
CA GLU A 179 3.92 -12.82 -17.03
C GLU A 179 3.02 -11.92 -17.89
N GLY A 180 3.57 -10.90 -18.54
CA GLY A 180 2.84 -10.16 -19.56
C GLY A 180 3.22 -8.68 -19.68
N GLU A 181 2.44 -7.95 -20.45
CA GLU A 181 2.75 -6.56 -20.79
C GLU A 181 2.69 -5.59 -19.60
N ILE A 182 3.57 -4.59 -19.64
CA ILE A 182 3.63 -3.46 -18.71
C ILE A 182 3.95 -2.20 -19.49
N LYS A 183 3.20 -1.13 -19.28
CA LYS A 183 3.44 0.16 -19.92
C LYS A 183 4.47 0.95 -19.12
N ILE A 184 5.36 1.65 -19.81
CA ILE A 184 6.37 2.51 -19.19
C ILE A 184 6.24 3.91 -19.77
N ILE A 185 6.12 4.92 -18.92
CA ILE A 185 6.20 6.34 -19.27
C ILE A 185 7.59 6.82 -18.86
N ALA A 186 8.30 7.51 -19.73
CA ALA A 186 9.68 7.92 -19.49
C ALA A 186 9.84 9.44 -19.52
N GLY A 187 10.07 10.04 -18.36
CA GLY A 187 10.08 11.48 -18.18
C GLY A 187 8.66 12.04 -18.13
N ASP A 188 8.27 12.75 -19.18
CA ASP A 188 6.89 13.22 -19.38
C ASP A 188 6.05 12.20 -20.16
N ALA A 189 4.73 12.43 -20.24
CA ALA A 189 3.79 11.49 -20.85
C ALA A 189 4.00 11.28 -22.37
N SER A 190 4.93 12.00 -23.01
CA SER A 190 5.16 11.91 -24.46
C SER A 190 6.01 10.70 -24.88
N VAL A 191 6.88 10.20 -24.00
CA VAL A 191 7.72 9.03 -24.29
C VAL A 191 7.14 7.81 -23.57
N THR A 192 6.61 6.86 -24.35
CA THR A 192 6.06 5.62 -23.80
C THR A 192 6.67 4.39 -24.45
N PHE A 193 6.82 3.35 -23.64
CA PHE A 193 7.29 2.04 -24.06
C PHE A 193 6.31 0.96 -23.62
N THR A 194 6.18 -0.09 -24.44
CA THR A 194 5.53 -1.33 -24.04
C THR A 194 6.60 -2.34 -23.66
N GLY A 195 6.67 -2.63 -22.37
CA GLY A 195 7.53 -3.65 -21.80
C GLY A 195 6.80 -4.95 -21.54
N ASN A 196 7.55 -5.96 -21.12
CA ASN A 196 7.06 -7.25 -20.67
C ASN A 196 7.71 -7.61 -19.33
N VAL A 197 6.89 -8.11 -18.41
CA VAL A 197 7.25 -8.62 -17.09
C VAL A 197 7.59 -10.09 -17.24
N ASN A 198 8.84 -10.44 -16.94
CA ASN A 198 9.31 -11.82 -16.89
C ASN A 198 9.74 -12.18 -15.46
N ARG A 199 8.99 -13.08 -14.81
CA ARG A 199 9.23 -13.55 -13.44
C ARG A 199 10.09 -14.80 -13.39
N ARG A 200 10.31 -15.46 -14.53
CA ARG A 200 11.20 -16.63 -14.67
C ARG A 200 12.67 -16.26 -14.89
N ALA A 201 12.96 -14.99 -15.18
CA ALA A 201 14.29 -14.52 -15.55
C ALA A 201 15.29 -14.44 -14.38
N ASN A 202 14.80 -14.46 -13.13
CA ASN A 202 15.62 -14.36 -11.92
C ASN A 202 15.30 -15.52 -10.98
N LEU A 203 16.33 -16.13 -10.37
CA LEU A 203 16.18 -17.28 -9.46
C LEU A 203 15.31 -16.98 -8.22
N ASN A 204 15.26 -15.73 -7.80
CA ASN A 204 14.48 -15.25 -6.66
C ASN A 204 13.02 -14.88 -7.02
N GLY A 205 12.60 -15.08 -8.27
CA GLY A 205 11.24 -14.80 -8.74
C GLY A 205 10.88 -13.32 -8.97
N THR A 206 11.81 -12.39 -8.71
CA THR A 206 11.54 -10.96 -8.92
C THR A 206 11.38 -10.64 -10.41
N ALA A 207 10.47 -9.75 -10.74
CA ALA A 207 10.17 -9.31 -12.09
C ALA A 207 11.38 -8.70 -12.79
N ARG A 208 11.68 -9.18 -13.99
CA ARG A 208 12.50 -8.47 -14.98
C ARG A 208 11.60 -7.72 -15.94
N ILE A 209 11.83 -6.43 -16.07
CA ILE A 209 11.12 -5.57 -17.03
C ILE A 209 12.01 -5.41 -18.26
N SER A 210 11.53 -5.88 -19.41
CA SER A 210 12.23 -5.75 -20.69
C SER A 210 11.36 -5.03 -21.70
N VAL A 211 11.92 -4.07 -22.43
CA VAL A 211 11.21 -3.35 -23.51
C VAL A 211 11.62 -3.93 -24.85
N LYS A 212 10.66 -4.12 -25.77
CA LYS A 212 10.98 -4.55 -27.13
C LYS A 212 11.73 -3.45 -27.88
N GLY A 213 12.80 -3.82 -28.58
CA GLY A 213 13.65 -2.90 -29.33
C GLY A 213 14.60 -2.09 -28.43
N GLU A 214 15.17 -1.02 -28.98
CA GLU A 214 16.21 -0.24 -28.29
C GLU A 214 15.68 1.04 -27.61
N GLY A 215 14.36 1.25 -27.55
CA GLY A 215 13.77 2.50 -27.06
C GLY A 215 14.20 2.85 -25.64
N LEU A 216 14.07 1.90 -24.71
CA LEU A 216 14.45 2.10 -23.31
C LEU A 216 15.98 2.26 -23.14
N LYS A 217 16.77 1.45 -23.86
CA LYS A 217 18.24 1.58 -23.92
C LYS A 217 18.66 2.98 -24.35
N LYS A 218 18.15 3.45 -25.50
CA LYS A 218 18.48 4.79 -26.04
C LYS A 218 18.06 5.90 -25.08
N TRP A 219 16.92 5.72 -24.40
CA TRP A 219 16.47 6.68 -23.40
C TRP A 219 17.40 6.74 -22.18
N PHE A 220 17.84 5.60 -21.63
CA PHE A 220 18.86 5.59 -20.58
C PHE A 220 20.15 6.26 -21.03
N GLN A 221 20.64 5.92 -22.22
CA GLN A 221 21.89 6.48 -22.77
C GLN A 221 21.81 7.98 -23.07
N LYS A 222 20.61 8.50 -23.33
CA LYS A 222 20.39 9.93 -23.58
C LYS A 222 20.31 10.75 -22.29
N HIS A 223 19.79 10.17 -21.20
CA HIS A 223 19.42 10.92 -20.01
C HIS A 223 20.23 10.58 -18.76
N TYR A 224 20.92 9.45 -18.73
CA TYR A 224 21.65 8.95 -17.58
C TYR A 224 23.05 8.49 -17.95
N ARG A 225 23.91 8.32 -16.96
CA ARG A 225 25.22 7.67 -17.04
C ARG A 225 25.17 6.32 -16.34
N VAL A 226 26.16 5.47 -16.62
CA VAL A 226 26.35 4.22 -15.88
C VAL A 226 26.54 4.54 -14.40
N MET A 227 25.88 3.78 -13.53
CA MET A 227 25.78 3.96 -12.07
C MET A 227 24.87 5.09 -11.57
N ASP A 228 24.24 5.88 -12.45
CA ASP A 228 23.22 6.83 -11.98
C ASP A 228 22.01 6.09 -11.38
N VAL A 229 21.27 6.80 -10.52
CA VAL A 229 20.03 6.30 -9.94
C VAL A 229 18.84 6.82 -10.74
N VAL A 230 18.05 5.90 -11.29
CA VAL A 230 16.75 6.19 -11.91
C VAL A 230 15.68 5.99 -10.84
N GLU A 231 14.91 7.04 -10.57
CA GLU A 231 13.68 6.89 -9.78
C GLU A 231 12.56 6.35 -10.67
N ILE A 232 12.04 5.18 -10.30
CA ILE A 232 10.94 4.52 -11.01
C ILE A 232 9.73 4.49 -10.09
N GLU A 233 8.71 5.24 -10.45
CA GLU A 233 7.40 5.25 -9.80
C GLU A 233 6.52 4.14 -10.38
N ILE A 234 6.03 3.24 -9.51
CA ILE A 234 5.04 2.22 -9.87
C ILE A 234 3.65 2.86 -9.77
N VAL A 235 3.10 3.28 -10.91
CA VAL A 235 1.80 3.97 -10.98
C VAL A 235 0.65 2.97 -10.82
N SER A 236 0.81 1.76 -11.34
CA SER A 236 -0.08 0.61 -11.12
C SER A 236 0.69 -0.70 -11.35
N PRO A 237 0.10 -1.88 -11.06
CA PRO A 237 0.76 -3.17 -11.34
C PRO A 237 1.20 -3.38 -12.80
N THR A 238 0.63 -2.60 -13.73
CA THR A 238 0.90 -2.68 -15.18
C THR A 238 1.37 -1.35 -15.78
N LEU A 239 1.71 -0.34 -14.95
CA LEU A 239 2.20 0.96 -15.41
C LEU A 239 3.35 1.49 -14.54
N LEU A 240 4.48 1.76 -15.18
CA LEU A 240 5.65 2.39 -14.57
C LEU A 240 5.86 3.79 -15.12
N LYS A 241 6.46 4.65 -14.31
CA LYS A 241 6.93 5.98 -14.70
C LYS A 241 8.38 6.18 -14.27
N LEU A 242 9.28 6.33 -15.24
CA LEU A 242 10.69 6.65 -15.02
C LEU A 242 10.81 8.17 -14.95
N LYS A 243 11.39 8.71 -13.88
CA LYS A 243 11.62 10.16 -13.79
C LYS A 243 12.85 10.57 -14.60
N TYR A 244 12.96 11.85 -14.97
CA TYR A 244 14.23 12.41 -15.44
C TYR A 244 15.24 12.46 -14.28
N PRO A 245 16.56 12.48 -14.58
CA PRO A 245 17.56 12.72 -13.53
C PRO A 245 17.22 14.02 -12.80
N ALA A 246 17.47 14.05 -11.49
CA ALA A 246 17.38 15.30 -10.74
C ALA A 246 18.31 16.32 -11.41
N LYS A 247 17.79 17.51 -11.73
CA LYS A 247 18.64 18.60 -12.19
C LYS A 247 19.50 19.02 -11.00
N ASN A 248 20.81 18.80 -11.11
CA ASN A 248 21.79 19.44 -10.22
C ASN A 248 21.81 20.95 -10.48
#